data_AF-A0A6P7HEL4-F1
#
_entry.id   AF-A0A6P7HEL4-F1
#
_cell.length_a   1.000
_cell.length_b   1.000
_cell.length_c   1.000
_cell.angle_alpha   90.00
_cell.angle_beta   90.00
_cell.angle_gamma   90.00
#
_symmetry.space_group_name_H-M   'P 1'
#
loop_
_entity.id
_entity.type
_entity.pdbx_description
1 polymer ?
#
loop_
_entity_poly.entity_id
_entity_poly.type
_entity_poly.pdbx_seq_one_letter_code
_entity_poly.pdbx_strand_id
1 'polypeptide(L)'
;MPRRKKGGDLASSAAKRRKQKEHRRNETEEEREARLQNQRTRMRTLRSTKNEERKENESIEESRILKDNLTKEAFHYEPTKKYYNHKHVVIGKMDNICQFCHAKKFSKEMLFISK
;
A
#
# COMPACT_ATOMS: atom_id res chain seq x y z
N MET A 1 11.67 14.57 -28.23
CA MET A 1 10.61 15.14 -27.37
C MET A 1 11.25 15.98 -26.27
N PRO A 2 10.88 17.25 -26.06
CA PRO A 2 11.50 18.06 -25.02
C PRO A 2 10.92 17.72 -23.63
N ARG A 3 11.81 17.35 -22.69
CA ARG A 3 11.48 17.08 -21.29
C ARG A 3 11.00 18.36 -20.60
N ARG A 4 9.79 18.34 -20.02
CA ARG A 4 9.27 19.42 -19.16
C ARG A 4 10.16 19.59 -17.92
N LYS A 5 10.74 20.78 -17.74
CA LYS A 5 11.55 21.15 -16.57
C LYS A 5 10.66 21.22 -15.31
N LYS A 6 10.90 20.32 -14.36
CA LYS A 6 10.19 20.16 -13.07
C LYS A 6 10.69 21.16 -12.01
N GLY A 7 10.74 22.46 -12.34
CA GLY A 7 11.42 23.47 -11.51
C GLY A 7 10.68 24.80 -11.27
N GLY A 8 9.47 24.99 -11.82
CA GLY A 8 8.75 26.27 -11.74
C GLY A 8 7.82 26.46 -10.53
N ASP A 9 7.59 25.40 -9.75
CA ASP A 9 6.40 25.35 -8.89
C ASP A 9 6.61 25.87 -7.46
N LEU A 10 7.86 25.92 -6.97
CA LEU A 10 8.14 26.25 -5.56
C LEU A 10 7.87 27.73 -5.25
N ALA A 11 8.35 28.65 -6.08
CA ALA A 11 8.12 30.09 -5.93
C ALA A 11 6.64 30.47 -6.09
N SER A 12 5.96 29.83 -7.05
CA SER A 12 4.50 29.95 -7.23
C SER A 12 3.73 29.46 -6.00
N SER A 13 4.16 28.35 -5.39
CA SER A 13 3.54 27.83 -4.16
C SER A 13 3.74 28.74 -2.94
N ALA A 14 4.89 29.41 -2.84
CA ALA A 14 5.19 30.33 -1.75
C ALA A 14 4.36 31.62 -1.85
N ALA A 15 4.21 32.17 -3.06
CA ALA A 15 3.38 33.34 -3.32
C ALA A 15 1.90 33.07 -2.99
N LYS A 16 1.37 31.90 -3.37
CA LYS A 16 0.00 31.47 -3.02
C LYS A 16 -0.21 31.37 -1.51
N ARG A 17 0.77 30.83 -0.77
CA ARG A 17 0.71 30.74 0.70
C ARG A 17 0.69 32.11 1.37
N ARG A 18 1.47 33.08 0.87
CA ARG A 18 1.50 34.46 1.39
C ARG A 18 0.15 35.15 1.22
N LYS A 19 -0.42 35.11 0.01
CA LYS A 19 -1.75 35.66 -0.29
C LYS A 19 -2.85 35.05 0.59
N GLN A 20 -2.81 33.73 0.77
CA GLN A 20 -3.79 33.05 1.62
C GLN A 20 -3.64 33.40 3.12
N LYS A 21 -2.41 33.68 3.58
CA LYS A 21 -2.17 34.13 4.96
C LYS A 21 -2.70 35.54 5.18
N GLU A 22 -2.52 36.42 4.21
CA GLU A 22 -3.03 37.79 4.25
C GLU A 22 -4.56 37.83 4.21
N HIS A 23 -5.19 37.05 3.32
CA HIS A 23 -6.64 36.88 3.31
C HIS A 23 -7.17 36.45 4.68
N ARG A 24 -6.57 35.43 5.29
CA ARG A 24 -6.96 34.95 6.63
C ARG A 24 -6.75 35.96 7.75
N ARG A 25 -5.87 36.96 7.58
CA ARG A 25 -5.64 38.00 8.57
C ARG A 25 -6.74 39.07 8.54
N ASN A 26 -7.33 39.28 7.37
CA ASN A 26 -8.35 40.29 7.13
C ASN A 26 -9.78 39.70 7.10
N GLU A 27 -9.92 38.38 7.34
CA GLU A 27 -11.22 37.69 7.44
C GLU A 27 -12.03 38.25 8.61
N THR A 28 -13.33 38.45 8.38
CA THR A 28 -14.29 38.74 9.47
C THR A 28 -14.57 37.48 10.30
N GLU A 29 -15.18 37.62 11.48
CA GLU A 29 -15.53 36.46 12.31
C GLU A 29 -16.52 35.51 11.61
N GLU A 30 -17.51 36.06 10.90
CA GLU A 30 -18.49 35.29 10.14
C GLU A 30 -17.84 34.50 8.99
N GLU A 31 -16.94 35.13 8.24
CA GLU A 31 -16.18 34.47 7.16
C GLU A 31 -15.27 33.35 7.70
N ARG A 32 -14.67 33.58 8.88
CA ARG A 32 -13.85 32.59 9.57
C ARG A 32 -14.68 31.38 10.00
N GLU A 33 -15.86 31.59 10.56
CA GLU A 33 -16.77 30.52 10.94
C GLU A 33 -17.27 29.73 9.74
N ALA A 34 -17.68 30.42 8.66
CA ALA A 34 -18.10 29.78 7.42
C ALA A 34 -16.99 28.90 6.82
N ARG A 35 -15.74 29.39 6.82
CA ARG A 35 -14.58 28.62 6.36
C ARG A 35 -14.35 27.38 7.23
N LEU A 36 -14.46 27.49 8.55
CA LEU A 36 -14.28 26.36 9.47
C LEU A 36 -15.41 25.33 9.33
N GLN A 37 -16.65 25.77 9.17
CA GLN A 37 -17.80 24.89 8.89
C GLN A 37 -17.58 24.11 7.59
N ASN A 38 -17.20 24.80 6.51
CA ASN A 38 -16.90 24.15 5.22
C ASN A 38 -15.72 23.16 5.32
N GLN A 39 -14.70 23.48 6.11
CA GLN A 39 -13.61 22.54 6.37
C GLN A 39 -14.08 21.29 7.13
N ARG A 40 -14.96 21.45 8.13
CA ARG A 40 -15.54 20.34 8.90
C ARG A 40 -16.40 19.43 8.01
N THR A 41 -17.28 20.00 7.19
CA THR A 41 -18.13 19.23 6.28
C THR A 41 -17.30 18.45 5.26
N ARG A 42 -16.30 19.11 4.64
CA ARG A 42 -15.38 18.44 3.71
C ARG A 42 -14.58 17.31 4.35
N MET A 43 -14.10 17.49 5.58
CA MET A 43 -13.38 16.43 6.28
C MET A 43 -14.31 15.27 6.66
N ARG A 44 -15.57 15.56 6.99
CA ARG A 44 -16.58 14.53 7.27
C ARG A 44 -16.88 13.68 6.04
N THR A 45 -17.06 14.29 4.86
CA THR A 45 -17.33 13.56 3.62
C THR A 45 -16.15 12.70 3.18
N LEU A 46 -14.92 13.22 3.26
CA LEU A 46 -13.71 12.45 2.95
C LEU A 46 -13.51 11.25 3.89
N ARG A 47 -13.87 11.39 5.17
CA ARG A 47 -13.81 10.28 6.13
C ARG A 47 -14.87 9.22 5.85
N SER A 48 -16.10 9.62 5.49
CA SER A 48 -17.14 8.65 5.13
C SER A 48 -16.78 7.87 3.87
N THR A 49 -16.25 8.53 2.83
CA THR A 49 -15.85 7.85 1.59
C THR A 49 -14.68 6.90 1.82
N LYS A 50 -13.69 7.31 2.62
CA LYS A 50 -12.56 6.45 2.99
C LYS A 50 -12.99 5.25 3.82
N ASN A 51 -14.07 5.36 4.61
CA ASN A 51 -14.56 4.24 5.40
C ASN A 51 -15.23 3.17 4.52
N GLU A 52 -15.97 3.58 3.49
CA GLU A 52 -16.57 2.64 2.52
C GLU A 52 -15.50 1.93 1.68
N GLU A 53 -14.51 2.67 1.17
CA GLU A 53 -13.36 2.08 0.45
C GLU A 53 -12.53 1.15 1.36
N ARG A 54 -12.42 1.47 2.66
CA ARG A 54 -11.75 0.62 3.64
C ARG A 54 -12.52 -0.68 3.90
N LYS A 55 -13.85 -0.63 4.05
CA LYS A 55 -14.68 -1.84 4.22
C LYS A 55 -14.59 -2.77 3.01
N GLU A 56 -14.59 -2.20 1.81
CA GLU A 56 -14.45 -2.97 0.57
C GLU A 56 -13.08 -3.69 0.53
N ASN A 57 -12.00 -2.97 0.87
CA ASN A 57 -10.67 -3.58 0.96
C ASN A 57 -10.55 -4.62 2.08
N GLU A 58 -11.15 -4.38 3.25
CA GLU A 58 -11.19 -5.36 4.35
C GLU A 58 -11.93 -6.64 3.93
N SER A 59 -13.04 -6.54 3.20
CA SER A 59 -13.77 -7.72 2.67
C SER A 59 -12.94 -8.53 1.67
N ILE A 60 -12.14 -7.84 0.84
CA ILE A 60 -11.24 -8.47 -0.12
C ILE A 60 -10.08 -9.15 0.62
N GLU A 61 -9.52 -8.52 1.65
CA GLU A 61 -8.46 -9.07 2.50
C GLU A 61 -8.94 -10.32 3.25
N GLU A 62 -10.12 -10.27 3.88
CA GLU A 62 -10.74 -11.40 4.58
C GLU A 62 -11.01 -12.57 3.64
N SER A 63 -11.47 -12.31 2.41
CA SER A 63 -11.70 -13.35 1.40
C SER A 63 -10.42 -14.04 0.93
N ARG A 64 -9.26 -13.38 1.04
CA ARG A 64 -7.94 -13.94 0.72
C ARG A 64 -7.38 -14.74 1.90
N ILE A 65 -7.60 -14.26 3.12
CA ILE A 65 -7.15 -14.93 4.37
C ILE A 65 -7.84 -16.28 4.56
N LEU A 66 -9.12 -16.41 4.21
CA LEU A 66 -9.89 -17.65 4.39
C LEU A 66 -9.54 -18.77 3.40
N LYS A 67 -8.70 -18.52 2.39
CA LYS A 67 -8.41 -19.51 1.35
C LYS A 67 -7.21 -20.41 1.65
N ASP A 68 -6.26 -19.96 2.45
CA ASP A 68 -5.08 -20.74 2.81
C ASP A 68 -4.84 -20.65 4.33
N ASN A 69 -5.17 -21.73 5.05
CA ASN A 69 -4.99 -21.89 6.50
C ASN A 69 -3.50 -21.88 6.97
N LEU A 70 -2.59 -21.28 6.20
CA LEU A 70 -1.18 -21.09 6.55
C LEU A 70 -0.88 -19.66 7.04
N THR A 71 -1.88 -18.82 7.27
CA THR A 71 -1.66 -17.48 7.83
C THR A 71 -0.96 -17.58 9.18
N LYS A 72 0.32 -17.19 9.21
CA LYS A 72 1.20 -17.05 10.39
C LYS A 72 1.77 -18.33 11.02
N GLU A 73 1.61 -19.52 10.43
CA GLU A 73 2.33 -20.72 10.95
C GLU A 73 3.86 -20.58 10.88
N ALA A 74 4.39 -19.79 9.94
CA ALA A 74 5.84 -19.55 9.82
C ALA A 74 6.44 -18.84 11.05
N PHE A 75 5.63 -18.15 11.86
CA PHE A 75 6.07 -17.47 13.10
C PHE A 75 5.88 -18.32 14.36
N HIS A 76 5.21 -19.47 14.24
CA HIS A 76 4.97 -20.43 15.32
C HIS A 76 5.70 -21.75 15.01
N TYR A 77 7.03 -21.71 15.09
CA TYR A 77 7.85 -22.91 14.98
C TYR A 77 7.74 -23.75 16.25
N GLU A 78 7.18 -24.95 16.13
CA GLU A 78 7.15 -25.97 17.17
C GLU A 78 8.23 -27.02 16.91
N PRO A 79 9.30 -27.10 17.73
CA PRO A 79 10.41 -28.03 17.50
C PRO A 79 10.00 -29.51 17.47
N THR A 80 8.86 -29.84 18.07
CA THR A 80 8.30 -31.21 18.15
C THR A 80 7.52 -31.61 16.91
N LYS A 81 7.08 -30.66 16.08
CA LYS A 81 6.29 -30.91 14.87
C LYS A 81 7.22 -31.36 13.73
N LYS A 82 6.90 -32.50 13.11
CA LYS A 82 7.67 -33.06 11.99
C LYS A 82 7.30 -32.38 10.67
N TYR A 83 7.75 -31.13 10.49
CA TYR A 83 7.43 -30.32 9.31
C TYR A 83 7.86 -30.94 7.97
N TYR A 84 8.89 -31.79 7.95
CA TYR A 84 9.34 -32.50 6.76
C TYR A 84 8.30 -33.46 6.17
N ASN A 85 7.29 -33.88 6.95
CA ASN A 85 6.21 -34.75 6.50
C ASN A 85 4.97 -33.98 6.01
N HIS A 86 4.99 -32.65 6.03
CA HIS A 86 3.82 -31.86 5.67
C HIS A 86 3.60 -31.86 4.15
N LYS A 87 2.35 -32.05 3.70
CA LYS A 87 1.97 -32.16 2.28
C LYS A 87 2.45 -30.98 1.41
N HIS A 88 2.61 -29.81 2.02
CA HIS A 88 3.02 -28.58 1.34
C HIS A 88 4.47 -28.16 1.60
N VAL A 89 5.24 -28.95 2.37
CA VAL A 89 6.66 -28.69 2.63
C VAL A 89 7.48 -29.59 1.71
N VAL A 90 8.21 -28.98 0.78
CA VAL A 90 9.11 -29.70 -0.12
C VAL A 90 10.54 -29.38 0.29
N ILE A 91 11.22 -30.34 0.94
CA ILE A 91 12.65 -30.25 1.28
C ILE A 91 13.42 -31.09 0.27
N GLY A 92 14.42 -30.50 -0.37
CA GLY A 92 15.14 -31.13 -1.47
C GLY A 92 16.37 -30.32 -1.86
N LYS A 93 17.20 -30.90 -2.71
CA LYS A 93 18.48 -30.32 -3.10
C LYS A 93 18.28 -29.27 -4.20
N MET A 94 18.99 -28.15 -4.09
CA MET A 94 19.01 -27.08 -5.09
C MET A 94 20.06 -27.37 -6.18
N ASP A 95 19.80 -28.41 -6.96
CA ASP A 95 20.77 -28.93 -7.96
C ASP A 95 20.63 -28.27 -9.34
N ASN A 96 19.55 -27.52 -9.58
CA ASN A 96 19.32 -26.86 -10.86
C ASN A 96 19.97 -25.48 -10.88
N ILE A 97 20.75 -25.18 -11.91
CA ILE A 97 21.36 -23.85 -12.09
C ILE A 97 20.55 -23.07 -13.11
N CYS A 98 20.15 -21.85 -12.76
CA CYS A 98 19.47 -20.95 -13.68
C CYS A 98 20.38 -20.54 -14.82
N GLN A 99 19.98 -20.73 -16.07
CA GLN A 99 20.76 -20.33 -17.24
C GLN A 99 20.98 -18.81 -17.35
N PHE A 100 20.06 -18.00 -16.81
CA PHE A 100 20.12 -16.54 -16.95
C PHE A 100 20.89 -15.83 -15.85
N CYS A 101 20.91 -16.40 -14.63
CA CYS A 101 21.53 -15.74 -13.47
C CYS A 101 22.46 -16.65 -12.66
N HIS A 102 22.65 -17.91 -13.07
CA HIS A 102 23.47 -18.92 -12.42
C HIS A 102 23.15 -19.21 -10.94
N ALA A 103 22.02 -18.72 -10.44
CA ALA A 103 21.53 -19.07 -9.12
C ALA A 103 21.11 -20.54 -9.06
N LYS A 104 21.40 -21.21 -7.95
CA LYS A 104 20.87 -22.54 -7.64
C LYS A 104 19.37 -22.43 -7.39
N LYS A 105 18.59 -23.37 -7.91
CA LYS A 105 17.13 -23.43 -7.86
C LYS A 105 16.67 -24.82 -7.44
N PHE A 106 15.48 -24.86 -6.86
CA PHE A 106 14.87 -26.12 -6.46
C PHE A 106 14.39 -26.89 -7.69
N SER A 107 14.53 -28.22 -7.68
CA SER A 107 14.29 -29.04 -8.87
C SER A 107 12.83 -29.08 -9.36
N LYS A 108 11.88 -28.68 -8.52
CA LYS A 108 10.44 -28.72 -8.76
C LYS A 108 9.77 -27.35 -8.94
N GLU A 109 10.53 -26.28 -9.06
CA GLU A 109 9.95 -24.98 -9.42
C GLU A 109 9.50 -25.01 -10.88
N MET A 110 8.18 -25.15 -11.11
CA MET A 110 7.57 -25.00 -12.43
C MET A 110 7.84 -23.57 -12.91
N LEU A 111 8.58 -23.45 -14.01
CA LEU A 111 8.77 -22.20 -14.72
C LEU A 111 7.38 -21.69 -15.13
N PHE A 112 6.85 -20.67 -14.47
CA PHE A 112 5.78 -19.86 -15.01
C PHE A 112 6.34 -19.12 -16.24
N ILE A 113 6.31 -19.78 -17.39
CA ILE A 113 6.53 -19.16 -18.69
C ILE A 113 5.17 -18.56 -19.07
N SER A 114 4.99 -17.28 -18.78
CA SER A 114 3.91 -16.49 -19.39
C SER A 114 4.19 -16.45 -20.90
N LYS A 115 3.26 -16.99 -21.69
CA LYS A 115 3.20 -16.84 -23.14
C LYS A 115 2.85 -15.41 -23.54
#